data_AF-A0A1D9QIG2-F1
#
_entry.id   AF-A0A1D9QIG2-F1
#
_cell.length_a   1.000
_cell.length_b   1.000
_cell.length_c   1.000
_cell.angle_alpha   90.00
_cell.angle_beta   90.00
_cell.angle_gamma   90.00
#
_symmetry.space_group_name_H-M   'P 1'
#
loop_
_entity.id
_entity.type
_entity.pdbx_description
1 polymer ?
#
loop_
_entity_poly.entity_id
_entity_poly.type
_entity_poly.pdbx_seq_one_letter_code
_entity_poly.pdbx_strand_id
1 'polypeptide(L)'
;MGVQIPFIAVQVVLNAKDMPNGNAIAIFFNSLGGVISISIAQNVFSNGLVKYVPQYAPEVNSAVIYKAGAIRLRDVIRPADLVGVLIAYCKALDESFILAIAVSGIVTICACFLEWKSAKGKNIDHAAAAA
;
A
#
# COMPACT_ATOMS: atom_id res chain seq x y z
N MET A 1 -4.44 8.20 10.46
CA MET A 1 -3.76 8.87 11.60
C MET A 1 -2.29 8.46 11.62
N GLY A 2 -1.49 8.93 10.66
CA GLY A 2 -0.07 8.52 10.52
C GLY A 2 0.67 9.31 9.45
N VAL A 3 -0.04 9.76 8.41
CA VAL A 3 0.48 10.65 7.37
C VAL A 3 0.87 12.03 7.92
N GLN A 4 0.21 12.55 8.96
CA GLN A 4 0.51 13.89 9.49
C GLN A 4 1.87 14.02 10.18
N ILE A 5 2.42 12.94 10.74
CA ILE A 5 3.67 12.96 11.51
C ILE A 5 4.88 13.40 10.64
N PRO A 6 5.11 12.85 9.43
CA PRO A 6 6.18 13.32 8.56
C PRO A 6 5.97 14.76 8.07
N PHE A 7 4.73 15.20 7.87
CA PHE A 7 4.46 16.59 7.50
C PHE A 7 4.88 17.57 8.60
N ILE A 8 4.58 17.25 9.86
CA ILE A 8 5.01 18.06 11.01
C ILE A 8 6.54 18.06 11.14
N ALA A 9 7.20 16.91 10.92
CA ALA A 9 8.66 16.82 10.96
C ALA A 9 9.35 17.69 9.88
N VAL A 10 8.83 17.68 8.64
CA VAL A 10 9.32 18.54 7.55
C VAL A 10 9.13 20.02 7.91
N GLN A 11 7.99 20.39 8.50
CA GLN A 11 7.72 21.76 8.92
C GLN A 11 8.66 22.25 10.04
N VAL A 12 9.09 21.37 10.94
CA VAL A 12 10.03 21.69 12.03
C VAL A 12 11.44 21.95 11.52
N VAL A 13 11.88 21.19 10.51
CA VAL A 13 13.25 21.26 9.98
C VAL A 13 13.44 22.43 9.00
N LEU A 14 12.40 22.82 8.26
CA LEU A 14 12.48 23.90 7.28
C LEU A 14 12.19 25.30 7.86
N ASN A 15 12.78 26.33 7.27
CA ASN A 15 12.44 27.74 7.57
C ASN A 15 11.16 28.14 6.83
N ALA A 16 10.45 29.17 7.34
CA ALA A 16 9.15 29.61 6.82
C ALA A 16 9.14 29.90 5.30
N LYS A 17 10.29 30.28 4.73
CA LYS A 17 10.45 30.56 3.29
C LYS A 17 10.49 29.30 2.41
N ASP A 18 10.98 28.18 2.96
CA ASP A 18 11.17 26.92 2.21
C ASP A 18 10.08 25.88 2.52
N MET A 19 9.21 26.18 3.49
CA MET A 19 8.10 25.32 3.91
C MET A 19 7.18 24.88 2.75
N PRO A 20 6.81 25.73 1.77
CA PRO A 20 6.01 25.30 0.62
C PRO A 20 6.72 24.25 -0.24
N ASN A 21 8.03 24.40 -0.47
CA ASN A 21 8.83 23.45 -1.25
C ASN A 21 8.97 22.11 -0.51
N GLY A 22 9.24 22.13 0.80
CA GLY A 22 9.30 20.92 1.62
C GLY A 22 7.97 20.17 1.66
N ASN A 23 6.85 20.89 1.78
CA ASN A 23 5.51 20.31 1.76
C ASN A 23 5.19 19.68 0.40
N ALA A 24 5.56 20.33 -0.70
CA ALA A 24 5.38 19.79 -2.05
C ALA A 24 6.15 18.47 -2.25
N ILE A 25 7.39 18.41 -1.76
CA ILE A 25 8.20 17.20 -1.79
C ILE A 25 7.56 16.09 -0.96
N ALA A 26 7.07 16.39 0.24
CA ALA A 26 6.40 15.42 1.10
C ALA A 26 5.11 14.85 0.46
N ILE A 27 4.28 15.70 -0.15
CA ILE A 27 3.08 15.27 -0.89
C ILE A 27 3.46 14.39 -2.09
N PHE A 28 4.50 14.79 -2.83
CA PHE A 28 4.99 14.02 -3.97
C PHE A 28 5.38 12.60 -3.56
N PHE A 29 6.19 12.44 -2.50
CA PHE A 29 6.58 11.11 -2.02
C PHE A 29 5.42 10.31 -1.41
N ASN A 30 4.47 10.98 -0.75
CA ASN A 30 3.26 10.32 -0.24
C ASN A 30 2.42 9.73 -1.39
N SER A 31 2.20 10.52 -2.45
CA SER A 31 1.46 10.09 -3.64
C SER A 31 2.22 8.97 -4.39
N LEU A 32 3.52 9.17 -4.63
CA LEU A 32 4.37 8.21 -5.32
C LEU A 32 4.42 6.86 -4.60
N GLY A 33 4.62 6.87 -3.27
CA GLY A 33 4.63 5.66 -2.46
C GLY A 33 3.30 4.91 -2.52
N GLY A 34 2.17 5.62 -2.46
CA GLY A 34 0.84 5.04 -2.60
C GLY A 34 0.63 4.37 -3.96
N VAL A 35 0.97 5.05 -5.05
CA VAL A 35 0.82 4.50 -6.41
C VAL A 35 1.72 3.28 -6.63
N ILE A 36 3.00 3.36 -6.24
CA ILE A 36 3.94 2.23 -6.38
C ILE A 36 3.44 1.03 -5.57
N SER A 37 2.97 1.24 -4.34
CA SER A 37 2.45 0.17 -3.49
C SER A 37 1.27 -0.54 -4.14
N ILE A 38 0.31 0.21 -4.71
CA ILE A 38 -0.85 -0.36 -5.41
C ILE A 38 -0.40 -1.16 -6.64
N SER A 39 0.53 -0.64 -7.44
CA SER A 39 1.05 -1.35 -8.61
C SER A 39 1.73 -2.67 -8.23
N ILE A 40 2.51 -2.69 -7.15
CA ILE A 40 3.16 -3.91 -6.67
C ILE A 40 2.11 -4.90 -6.15
N ALA A 41 1.16 -4.45 -5.33
CA ALA A 41 0.11 -5.30 -4.78
C ALA A 41 -0.72 -5.95 -5.89
N GLN A 42 -1.11 -5.18 -6.91
CA GLN A 42 -1.83 -5.69 -8.07
C GLN A 42 -1.00 -6.71 -8.86
N ASN A 43 0.29 -6.45 -9.07
CA ASN A 43 1.17 -7.39 -9.77
C ASN A 43 1.33 -8.70 -8.99
N VAL A 44 1.58 -8.64 -7.68
CA VAL A 44 1.70 -9.83 -6.81
C VAL A 44 0.40 -10.62 -6.82
N PHE A 45 -0.74 -9.94 -6.67
CA PHE A 45 -2.05 -10.57 -6.69
C PHE A 45 -2.34 -11.26 -8.03
N SER A 46 -2.04 -10.60 -9.16
CA SER A 46 -2.23 -11.18 -10.50
C SER A 46 -1.34 -12.41 -10.71
N ASN A 47 -0.07 -12.35 -10.30
CA ASN A 47 0.84 -13.50 -10.37
C ASN A 47 0.38 -14.64 -9.44
N GLY A 48 -0.10 -14.31 -8.25
CA GLY A 48 -0.67 -15.26 -7.29
C GLY A 48 -1.89 -15.99 -7.88
N LEU A 49 -2.81 -15.27 -8.53
CA LEU A 49 -3.95 -15.90 -9.21
C LEU A 49 -3.51 -16.85 -10.33
N VAL A 50 -2.55 -16.46 -11.16
CA VAL A 50 -2.02 -17.34 -12.23
C VAL A 50 -1.37 -18.60 -11.64
N LYS A 51 -0.76 -18.51 -10.46
CA LYS A 51 -0.10 -19.62 -9.76
C LYS A 51 -1.09 -20.55 -9.05
N TYR A 52 -2.10 -20.02 -8.37
CA TYR A 52 -2.98 -20.80 -7.49
C TYR A 52 -4.27 -21.30 -8.15
N VAL A 53 -4.82 -20.56 -9.12
CA VAL A 53 -6.03 -20.99 -9.82
C VAL A 53 -5.89 -22.39 -10.44
N PRO A 54 -4.85 -22.71 -11.23
CA PRO A 54 -4.71 -24.04 -11.81
C PRO A 54 -4.45 -25.15 -10.77
N GLN A 55 -4.04 -24.81 -9.54
CA GLN A 55 -3.82 -25.78 -8.45
C GLN A 55 -5.12 -26.17 -7.74
N TYR A 56 -6.04 -25.22 -7.56
CA TYR A 56 -7.26 -25.42 -6.76
C TYR A 56 -8.53 -25.50 -7.61
N ALA A 57 -8.52 -25.00 -8.84
CA ALA A 57 -9.63 -25.02 -9.78
C ALA A 57 -9.10 -25.18 -11.23
N PRO A 58 -8.62 -26.39 -11.60
CA PRO A 58 -7.99 -26.63 -12.90
C PRO A 58 -8.91 -26.42 -14.10
N GLU A 59 -10.24 -26.50 -13.90
CA GLU A 59 -11.23 -26.25 -14.96
C GLU A 59 -11.54 -24.76 -15.17
N VAL A 60 -10.98 -23.86 -14.37
CA VAL A 60 -11.26 -22.42 -14.42
C VAL A 60 -10.04 -21.63 -14.88
N ASN A 61 -10.24 -20.73 -15.84
CA ASN A 61 -9.18 -19.86 -16.34
C ASN A 61 -8.98 -18.64 -15.40
N SER A 62 -7.74 -18.43 -14.95
CA SER A 62 -7.32 -17.32 -14.09
C SER A 62 -7.63 -15.93 -14.69
N ALA A 63 -7.60 -15.79 -16.01
CA ALA A 63 -7.95 -14.55 -16.70
C ALA A 63 -9.44 -14.20 -16.59
N VAL A 64 -10.31 -15.20 -16.51
CA VAL A 64 -11.76 -15.00 -16.32
C VAL A 64 -12.04 -14.55 -14.90
N ILE A 65 -11.36 -15.13 -13.90
CA ILE A 65 -11.44 -14.73 -12.49
C ILE A 65 -10.95 -13.28 -12.32
N TYR A 66 -9.82 -12.93 -12.93
CA TYR A 66 -9.26 -11.58 -12.88
C TYR A 66 -10.21 -10.53 -13.50
N LYS A 67 -10.84 -10.85 -14.64
CA LYS A 67 -11.79 -9.93 -15.31
C LYS A 67 -13.16 -9.87 -14.65
N ALA A 68 -13.66 -10.98 -14.09
CA ALA A 68 -14.97 -11.02 -13.44
C ALA A 68 -14.96 -10.29 -12.09
N GLY A 69 -13.83 -10.33 -11.37
CA GLY A 69 -13.69 -9.77 -10.03
C GLY A 69 -14.48 -10.54 -8.97
N ALA A 70 -14.12 -10.39 -7.69
CA ALA A 70 -14.63 -11.19 -6.57
C ALA A 70 -16.17 -11.27 -6.47
N ILE A 71 -16.87 -10.24 -6.94
CA ILE A 71 -18.32 -10.08 -6.79
C ILE A 71 -19.10 -10.96 -7.79
N ARG A 72 -18.62 -11.09 -9.03
CA ARG A 72 -19.32 -11.83 -10.09
C ARG A 72 -18.83 -13.26 -10.27
N LEU A 73 -17.91 -13.72 -9.43
CA LEU A 73 -17.39 -15.09 -9.49
C LEU A 73 -18.49 -16.14 -9.40
N ARG A 74 -19.55 -15.90 -8.62
CA ARG A 74 -20.70 -16.80 -8.47
C ARG A 74 -21.54 -16.96 -9.74
N ASP A 75 -21.54 -15.95 -10.62
CA ASP A 75 -22.31 -15.97 -11.86
C ASP A 75 -21.54 -16.60 -13.02
N VAL A 76 -20.21 -16.58 -12.94
CA VAL A 76 -19.32 -16.98 -14.05
C VAL A 76 -18.75 -18.39 -13.85
N ILE A 77 -18.79 -18.91 -12.62
CA ILE A 77 -18.12 -20.16 -12.24
C ILE A 77 -19.14 -21.16 -11.71
N ARG A 78 -18.95 -22.43 -12.07
CA ARG A 78 -19.80 -23.52 -11.57
C ARG A 78 -19.67 -23.64 -10.04
N PRO A 79 -20.74 -23.99 -9.31
CA PRO A 79 -20.72 -24.06 -7.84
C PRO A 79 -19.63 -24.99 -7.29
N ALA A 80 -19.27 -26.05 -8.02
CA ALA A 80 -18.24 -27.01 -7.64
C ALA A 80 -16.83 -26.42 -7.64
N ASP A 81 -16.53 -25.49 -8.55
CA ASP A 81 -15.21 -24.86 -8.68
C ASP A 81 -15.06 -23.61 -7.80
N LEU A 82 -16.20 -23.06 -7.31
CA LEU A 82 -16.27 -21.82 -6.54
C LEU A 82 -15.41 -21.88 -5.26
N VAL A 83 -15.41 -23.01 -4.56
CA VAL A 83 -14.62 -23.21 -3.34
C VAL A 83 -13.13 -23.19 -3.64
N GLY A 84 -12.70 -23.87 -4.71
CA GLY A 84 -11.30 -23.89 -5.12
C GLY A 84 -10.79 -22.52 -5.54
N VAL A 85 -11.61 -21.76 -6.27
CA VAL A 85 -11.28 -20.40 -6.67
C VAL A 85 -11.21 -19.45 -5.48
N LEU A 86 -12.11 -19.59 -4.50
CA LEU A 86 -12.04 -18.79 -3.27
C LEU A 86 -10.74 -19.05 -2.50
N ILE A 87 -10.32 -20.31 -2.39
CA ILE A 87 -9.05 -20.69 -1.75
C ILE A 87 -7.86 -20.07 -2.49
N ALA A 88 -7.84 -20.16 -3.83
CA ALA A 88 -6.80 -19.56 -4.65
C ALA A 88 -6.75 -18.02 -4.48
N TYR A 89 -7.91 -17.37 -4.41
CA TYR A 89 -8.03 -15.93 -4.20
C TYR A 89 -7.50 -15.51 -2.84
N CYS A 90 -7.90 -16.22 -1.76
CA CYS A 90 -7.40 -15.98 -0.42
C CYS A 90 -5.88 -16.16 -0.34
N LYS A 91 -5.32 -17.20 -0.96
CA LYS A 91 -3.86 -17.39 -1.01
C LYS A 91 -3.13 -16.26 -1.75
N ALA A 92 -3.68 -15.80 -2.87
CA ALA A 92 -3.10 -14.68 -3.61
C ALA A 92 -3.14 -13.37 -2.80
N LEU A 93 -4.18 -13.18 -1.98
CA LEU A 93 -4.26 -12.07 -1.03
C LEU A 93 -3.24 -12.21 0.10
N ASP A 94 -3.08 -13.40 0.69
CA ASP A 94 -2.09 -13.64 1.75
C ASP A 94 -0.67 -13.32 1.28
N GLU A 95 -0.27 -13.75 0.07
CA GLU A 95 1.03 -13.37 -0.50
C GLU A 95 1.18 -11.84 -0.67
N SER A 96 0.10 -11.14 -1.04
CA SER A 96 0.10 -9.68 -1.15
C SER A 96 0.28 -9.00 0.22
N PHE A 97 -0.38 -9.50 1.27
CA PHE A 97 -0.22 -8.98 2.62
C PHE A 97 1.17 -9.25 3.21
N ILE A 98 1.76 -10.42 2.94
CA ILE A 98 3.13 -10.74 3.36
C ILE A 98 4.12 -9.71 2.80
N LEU A 99 3.95 -9.31 1.54
CA LEU A 99 4.79 -8.29 0.93
C LEU A 99 4.59 -6.92 1.59
N ALA A 100 3.36 -6.54 1.94
CA ALA A 100 3.11 -5.31 2.69
C ALA A 100 3.79 -5.33 4.07
N ILE A 101 3.79 -6.47 4.76
CA ILE A 101 4.50 -6.65 6.04
C ILE A 101 6.01 -6.48 5.84
N ALA A 102 6.59 -7.11 4.81
CA ALA A 102 8.02 -6.99 4.52
C ALA A 102 8.43 -5.52 4.24
N VAL A 103 7.63 -4.79 3.44
CA VAL A 103 7.84 -3.37 3.16
C VAL A 103 7.74 -2.53 4.44
N SER A 104 6.76 -2.82 5.31
CA SER A 104 6.63 -2.13 6.60
C SER A 104 7.83 -2.34 7.53
N GLY A 105 8.43 -3.54 7.50
CA GLY A 105 9.66 -3.85 8.23
C GLY A 105 10.85 -3.04 7.73
N ILE A 106 11.03 -2.95 6.40
CA ILE A 106 12.08 -2.12 5.78
C ILE A 106 11.88 -0.65 6.14
N VAL A 107 10.65 -0.14 6.04
CA VAL A 107 10.32 1.25 6.43
C VAL A 107 10.66 1.51 7.89
N THR A 108 10.36 0.57 8.78
CA THR A 108 10.70 0.68 10.21
C THR A 108 12.21 0.77 10.43
N ILE A 109 12.98 -0.07 9.74
CA ILE A 109 14.45 -0.02 9.79
C ILE A 109 14.95 1.32 9.25
N CYS A 110 14.48 1.76 8.09
CA CYS A 110 14.84 3.06 7.52
C CYS A 110 14.51 4.22 8.47
N ALA A 111 13.36 4.18 9.16
CA ALA A 111 12.99 5.19 10.15
C ALA A 111 13.94 5.24 11.35
N CYS A 112 14.55 4.12 11.75
CA CYS A 112 15.58 4.09 12.78
C CYS A 112 16.90 4.76 12.34
N PHE A 113 17.20 4.80 11.03
CA PHE A 113 18.41 5.43 10.48
C PHE A 113 18.24 6.91 10.13
N LEU A 114 17.01 7.43 10.10
CA LEU A 114 16.79 8.86 9.91
C LEU A 114 17.28 9.63 11.14
N GLU A 115 18.01 10.72 10.93
CA GLU A 115 18.47 11.57 12.03
C GLU A 115 17.27 12.05 12.86
N TRP A 116 17.24 11.66 14.13
CA TRP A 116 16.28 12.12 15.12
C TRP A 116 16.55 13.60 15.46
N LYS A 117 16.18 14.51 14.55
CA LYS A 117 16.15 15.94 14.86
C LYS A 117 14.94 16.26 15.71
N SER A 118 15.21 16.69 16.94
CA SER A 118 14.22 17.09 17.93
C SER A 118 13.51 18.39 17.52
N ALA A 119 12.17 18.41 17.68
CA ALA A 119 11.34 19.62 17.50
C ALA A 119 11.43 20.61 18.68
N LYS A 120 12.26 20.33 19.69
CA LYS A 120 12.35 21.15 20.89
C LYS A 120 13.14 22.44 20.61
N GLY A 121 12.43 23.57 20.53
CA GLY A 121 13.02 24.91 20.58
C GLY A 121 12.71 25.87 19.43
N LYS A 122 11.85 25.52 18.47
CA LYS A 122 11.47 26.43 17.37
C LYS A 122 10.03 26.91 17.58
N ASN A 123 9.81 28.22 17.69
CA ASN A 123 8.47 28.81 17.75
C ASN A 123 7.73 28.48 16.44
N ILE A 124 6.84 27.49 16.52
CA ILE A 124 5.91 27.17 15.43
C ILE A 124 4.76 28.16 15.58
N ASP A 125 4.97 29.40 15.13
CA ASP A 125 3.89 30.39 15.09
C ASP A 125 2.82 29.92 14.10
N HIS A 126 1.68 29.52 14.67
CA HIS A 126 0.32 29.66 14.15
C HIS A 126 -0.01 29.20 12.71
N ALA A 127 0.55 28.09 12.22
CA ALA A 127 0.04 27.42 11.01
C ALA A 127 -0.70 26.09 11.28
N ALA A 128 -0.78 25.65 12.54
CA ALA A 128 -1.40 24.38 12.93
C ALA A 128 -2.90 24.50 13.31
N ALA A 129 -3.53 25.68 13.15
CA ALA A 129 -4.90 25.93 13.62
C ALA A 129 -5.97 26.01 12.51
N ALA A 130 -5.62 25.78 11.24
CA ALA A 130 -6.58 25.86 10.15
C ALA A 130 -6.37 24.75 9.11
N ALA A 131 -6.60 23.51 9.52
CA ALA A 131 -6.96 22.41 8.63
C ALA A 131 -7.90 21.46 9.37
#